data_AF-A0A668S351-F1
#
_entry.id   AF-A0A668S351-F1
#
_cell.length_a   1.000
_cell.length_b   1.000
_cell.length_c   1.000
_cell.angle_alpha   90.00
_cell.angle_beta   90.00
_cell.angle_gamma   90.00
#
_symmetry.space_group_name_H-M   'P 1'
#
loop_
_entity.id
_entity.type
_entity.pdbx_description
1 polymer ?
#
loop_
_entity_poly.entity_id
_entity_poly.type
_entity_poly.pdbx_seq_one_letter_code
_entity_poly.pdbx_strand_id
1 'polypeptide(L)'
;NSKSSTGVNVSVCCRCEVCVTAAMSFCFSSMHIVSGSCSSPLPPTLSPYENGNALFTKKPHTACGSVTVFTYDLQHVSTLQFNGRVAVMFSVPYDFNFYSNWYAVGVFDMDKACDQHLYDEMYNKSEQKFVRGKAKGPSLTYRGAYITVRATMSDTYQPILKVSKVLSPMRVFLRGSLTHY
;
A
#
# COMPACT_ATOMS: atom_id res chain seq x y z
N ASN A 1 43.82 13.73 27.39
CA ASN A 1 42.42 14.07 27.72
C ASN A 1 41.72 14.50 26.43
N SER A 2 41.16 13.55 25.69
CA SER A 2 40.36 13.81 24.48
C SER A 2 39.61 12.52 24.14
N LYS A 3 38.50 12.30 24.85
CA LYS A 3 37.53 11.28 24.45
C LYS A 3 36.91 11.74 23.12
N SER A 4 37.21 11.03 22.04
CA SER A 4 36.39 11.10 20.83
C SER A 4 35.03 10.49 21.18
N SER A 5 34.06 11.35 21.43
CA SER A 5 32.66 10.95 21.35
C SER A 5 32.33 10.79 19.88
N THR A 6 32.54 9.58 19.36
CA THR A 6 31.83 9.09 18.17
C THR A 6 30.34 9.14 18.50
N GLY A 7 29.72 10.27 18.17
CA GLY A 7 28.30 10.47 18.27
C GLY A 7 27.62 9.35 17.50
N VAL A 8 26.92 8.51 18.26
CA VAL A 8 26.09 7.41 17.75
C VAL A 8 25.30 7.94 16.57
N ASN A 9 25.50 7.35 15.40
CA ASN A 9 24.79 7.68 14.19
C ASN A 9 23.30 7.38 14.48
N VAL A 10 22.51 8.42 14.75
CA VAL A 10 21.09 8.30 15.13
C VAL A 10 20.29 7.96 13.88
N SER A 11 20.51 6.74 13.38
CA SER A 11 19.68 6.08 12.38
C SER A 11 18.46 5.52 13.12
N VAL A 12 17.56 6.41 13.55
CA VAL A 12 16.24 5.99 14.07
C VAL A 12 15.37 5.71 12.85
N CYS A 13 15.68 4.59 12.18
CA CYS A 13 15.14 4.20 10.89
C CYS A 13 13.65 3.89 11.00
N CYS A 14 12.77 4.85 10.65
CA CYS A 14 11.44 4.51 10.13
C CYS A 14 11.64 4.15 8.65
N ARG A 15 11.82 2.86 8.37
CA ARG A 15 12.10 2.34 7.02
C ARG A 15 10.98 1.41 6.61
N CYS A 16 10.16 1.80 5.64
CA CYS A 16 9.10 0.93 5.13
C CYS A 16 9.56 0.28 3.82
N GLU A 17 9.65 -1.05 3.82
CA GLU A 17 9.84 -1.82 2.60
C GLU A 17 8.48 -2.28 2.08
N VAL A 18 8.17 -1.93 0.84
CA VAL A 18 6.91 -2.32 0.20
C VAL A 18 7.20 -3.37 -0.85
N CYS A 19 6.70 -4.59 -0.65
CA CYS A 19 6.78 -5.67 -1.65
C CYS A 19 5.44 -5.82 -2.36
N VAL A 20 5.40 -5.62 -3.66
CA VAL A 20 4.18 -5.82 -4.48
C VAL A 20 4.35 -7.09 -5.31
N THR A 21 3.46 -8.06 -5.12
CA THR A 21 3.41 -9.29 -5.94
C THR A 21 2.22 -9.24 -6.88
N ALA A 22 2.51 -9.40 -8.17
CA ALA A 22 1.54 -9.21 -9.22
C ALA A 22 1.12 -10.54 -9.86
N ALA A 23 -0.18 -10.88 -9.89
CA ALA A 23 -0.70 -11.98 -10.73
C ALA A 23 -1.17 -11.50 -12.13
N MET A 24 -1.06 -10.19 -12.38
CA MET A 24 -1.48 -9.47 -13.59
C MET A 24 -0.54 -8.27 -13.78
N SER A 25 -0.57 -7.57 -14.91
CA SER A 25 0.24 -6.34 -15.05
C SER A 25 -0.20 -5.24 -14.09
N PHE A 26 0.76 -4.51 -13.54
CA PHE A 26 0.58 -3.30 -12.74
C PHE A 26 1.40 -2.18 -13.36
N CYS A 27 0.79 -1.00 -13.53
CA CYS A 27 1.52 0.20 -13.91
C CYS A 27 1.54 1.14 -12.71
N PHE A 28 2.73 1.46 -12.21
CA PHE A 28 2.87 2.48 -11.18
C PHE A 28 2.31 3.79 -11.73
N SER A 29 1.35 4.37 -11.01
CA SER A 29 0.62 5.54 -11.48
C SER A 29 1.14 6.80 -10.80
N SER A 30 1.15 6.83 -9.47
CA SER A 30 1.47 8.02 -8.71
C SER A 30 1.77 7.70 -7.24
N MET A 31 2.44 8.62 -6.56
CA MET A 31 2.77 8.55 -5.13
C MET A 31 2.70 9.94 -4.51
N HIS A 32 2.10 10.02 -3.32
CA HIS A 32 2.06 11.20 -2.49
C HIS A 32 2.69 10.92 -1.13
N ILE A 33 3.79 11.62 -0.83
CA ILE A 33 4.54 11.48 0.43
C ILE A 33 4.06 12.55 1.40
N VAL A 34 3.38 12.13 2.46
CA VAL A 34 2.92 13.03 3.53
C VAL A 34 4.06 13.32 4.50
N SER A 35 4.87 12.31 4.81
CA SER A 35 6.03 12.44 5.69
C SER A 35 7.16 11.48 5.31
N GLY A 36 8.39 11.93 5.44
CA GLY A 36 9.57 11.18 5.01
C GLY A 36 10.02 11.51 3.59
N SER A 37 10.63 10.52 2.93
CA SER A 37 11.09 10.53 1.55
C SER A 37 11.09 9.11 0.96
N CYS A 38 11.13 9.01 -0.36
CA CYS A 38 11.29 7.76 -1.09
C CYS A 38 12.76 7.63 -1.51
N SER A 39 13.47 6.64 -0.97
CA SER A 39 14.88 6.38 -1.28
C SER A 39 15.03 5.47 -2.50
N SER A 40 14.07 4.57 -2.72
CA SER A 40 14.03 3.69 -3.88
C SER A 40 12.57 3.55 -4.34
N PRO A 41 12.20 4.08 -5.52
CA PRO A 41 10.83 4.04 -6.00
C PRO A 41 10.46 2.63 -6.47
N LEU A 42 9.15 2.38 -6.53
CA LEU A 42 8.62 1.16 -7.11
C LEU A 42 8.95 1.11 -8.61
N PRO A 43 9.18 -0.08 -9.20
CA PRO A 43 9.35 -0.20 -10.63
C PRO A 43 8.10 0.34 -11.37
N PRO A 44 8.29 1.00 -12.52
CA PRO A 44 7.22 1.68 -13.25
C PRO A 44 6.15 0.72 -13.75
N THR A 45 6.56 -0.51 -14.09
CA THR A 45 5.67 -1.58 -14.52
C THR A 45 6.07 -2.86 -13.81
N LEU A 46 5.09 -3.63 -13.37
CA LEU A 46 5.26 -4.98 -12.83
C LEU A 46 4.47 -5.95 -13.69
N SER A 47 5.16 -6.89 -14.31
CA SER A 47 4.59 -7.95 -15.11
C SER A 47 3.90 -9.00 -14.22
N PRO A 48 3.03 -9.86 -14.78
CA PRO A 48 2.51 -11.01 -14.05
C PRO A 48 3.67 -11.87 -13.52
N TYR A 49 3.54 -12.30 -12.26
CA TYR A 49 4.51 -13.06 -11.47
C TYR A 49 5.80 -12.32 -11.13
N GLU A 50 5.86 -11.02 -11.42
CA GLU A 50 6.96 -10.15 -10.99
C GLU A 50 6.69 -9.57 -9.60
N ASN A 51 7.79 -9.25 -8.92
CA ASN A 51 7.82 -8.59 -7.63
C ASN A 51 8.56 -7.26 -7.71
N GLY A 52 7.96 -6.22 -7.14
CA GLY A 52 8.58 -4.90 -7.02
C GLY A 52 8.79 -4.56 -5.56
N ASN A 53 9.91 -3.91 -5.29
CA ASN A 53 10.21 -3.38 -3.96
C ASN A 53 10.37 -1.87 -4.02
N ALA A 54 9.98 -1.19 -2.94
CA ALA A 54 10.32 0.20 -2.71
C ALA A 54 10.70 0.47 -1.29
N LEU A 55 11.43 1.57 -1.12
CA LEU A 55 11.98 1.97 0.14
C LEU A 55 11.63 3.40 0.51
N PHE A 56 10.96 3.52 1.65
CA PHE A 56 10.59 4.79 2.24
C PHE A 56 11.34 4.98 3.55
N THR A 57 11.84 6.19 3.75
CA THR A 57 12.58 6.57 4.95
C THR A 57 12.04 7.85 5.54
N LYS A 58 12.17 8.04 6.85
CA LYS A 58 11.85 9.33 7.48
C LYS A 58 12.81 10.43 7.04
N LYS A 59 12.41 11.68 7.28
CA LYS A 59 13.32 12.83 7.15
C LYS A 59 14.41 12.77 8.23
N PRO A 60 15.70 12.88 7.87
CA PRO A 60 16.80 12.92 8.84
C PRO A 60 16.62 14.04 9.87
N HIS A 61 17.07 13.81 11.10
CA HIS A 61 17.10 14.82 12.18
C HIS A 61 15.75 15.45 12.56
N THR A 62 14.64 14.81 12.23
CA THR A 62 13.28 15.24 12.64
C THR A 62 12.64 14.19 13.54
N ALA A 63 11.63 14.53 14.33
CA ALA A 63 10.80 13.57 15.06
C ALA A 63 9.61 13.06 14.23
N CYS A 64 9.76 13.00 12.89
CA CYS A 64 8.70 12.59 11.98
C CYS A 64 8.81 11.11 11.56
N GLY A 65 7.68 10.49 11.26
CA GLY A 65 7.60 9.12 10.77
C GLY A 65 7.87 8.98 9.26
N SER A 66 7.39 7.88 8.69
CA SER A 66 7.28 7.67 7.23
C SER A 66 5.83 7.37 6.88
N VAL A 67 5.23 8.24 6.06
CA VAL A 67 3.80 8.21 5.75
C VAL A 67 3.61 8.52 4.27
N THR A 68 3.03 7.57 3.56
CA THR A 68 2.87 7.65 2.10
C THR A 68 1.58 6.97 1.67
N VAL A 69 0.97 7.51 0.62
CA VAL A 69 -0.02 6.82 -0.21
C VAL A 69 0.53 6.71 -1.63
N PHE A 70 0.35 5.56 -2.26
CA PHE A 70 0.71 5.35 -3.65
C PHE A 70 -0.35 4.53 -4.37
N THR A 71 -0.38 4.68 -5.69
CA THR A 71 -1.39 4.06 -6.53
C THR A 71 -0.79 3.31 -7.70
N TYR A 72 -1.44 2.20 -8.03
CA TYR A 72 -1.14 1.39 -9.19
C TYR A 72 -2.37 1.24 -10.07
N ASP A 73 -2.20 1.47 -11.36
CA ASP A 73 -3.25 1.25 -12.35
C ASP A 73 -3.28 -0.23 -12.75
N LEU A 74 -4.48 -0.79 -12.75
CA LEU A 74 -4.73 -2.18 -13.09
C LEU A 74 -4.91 -2.29 -14.60
N GLN A 75 -3.87 -2.71 -15.30
CA GLN A 75 -3.94 -2.97 -16.72
C GLN A 75 -4.28 -4.45 -16.98
N HIS A 76 -5.31 -4.66 -17.79
CA HIS A 76 -5.66 -5.98 -18.28
C HIS A 76 -4.73 -6.38 -19.43
N VAL A 77 -4.00 -7.50 -19.28
CA VAL A 77 -2.91 -7.88 -20.20
C VAL A 77 -3.40 -8.13 -21.62
N SER A 78 -4.58 -8.73 -21.80
CA SER A 78 -5.07 -9.10 -23.14
C SER A 78 -5.82 -7.99 -23.86
N THR A 79 -6.46 -7.06 -23.14
CA THR A 79 -7.26 -5.97 -23.74
C THR A 79 -6.59 -4.61 -23.63
N LEU A 80 -5.48 -4.51 -22.88
CA LEU A 80 -4.76 -3.27 -22.53
C LEU A 80 -5.62 -2.21 -21.84
N GLN A 81 -6.83 -2.56 -21.38
CA GLN A 81 -7.75 -1.66 -20.70
C GLN A 81 -7.38 -1.52 -19.22
N PHE A 82 -7.69 -0.36 -18.65
CA PHE A 82 -7.51 -0.08 -17.23
C PHE A 82 -8.83 -0.24 -16.48
N ASN A 83 -8.88 -1.16 -15.52
CA ASN A 83 -10.12 -1.56 -14.85
C ASN A 83 -10.24 -1.01 -13.42
N GLY A 84 -9.34 -0.10 -13.04
CA GLY A 84 -9.33 0.55 -11.73
C GLY A 84 -7.92 0.84 -11.23
N ARG A 85 -7.87 1.52 -10.10
CA ARG A 85 -6.65 1.98 -9.45
C ARG A 85 -6.55 1.39 -8.05
N VAL A 86 -5.53 0.57 -7.80
CA VAL A 86 -5.22 0.10 -6.45
C VAL A 86 -4.53 1.22 -5.70
N ALA A 87 -5.05 1.57 -4.52
CA ALA A 87 -4.37 2.49 -3.61
C ALA A 87 -3.85 1.72 -2.40
N VAL A 88 -2.63 2.04 -1.99
CA VAL A 88 -1.97 1.50 -0.82
C VAL A 88 -1.48 2.67 0.03
N MET A 89 -1.84 2.66 1.30
CA MET A 89 -1.40 3.65 2.28
C MET A 89 -0.70 2.95 3.43
N PHE A 90 0.37 3.57 3.93
CA PHE A 90 0.95 3.21 5.21
C PHE A 90 1.35 4.45 6.01
N SER A 91 1.34 4.29 7.32
CA SER A 91 1.76 5.30 8.29
C SER A 91 2.58 4.62 9.38
N VAL A 92 3.88 4.95 9.41
CA VAL A 92 4.85 4.46 10.40
C VAL A 92 5.24 5.65 11.26
N PRO A 93 4.76 5.73 12.51
CA PRO A 93 5.08 6.84 13.39
C PRO A 93 6.53 6.79 13.86
N TYR A 94 7.04 7.91 14.35
CA TYR A 94 8.35 7.95 15.01
C TYR A 94 8.30 7.40 16.43
N ASP A 95 7.17 7.52 17.12
CA ASP A 95 7.01 7.15 18.53
C ASP A 95 5.91 6.10 18.70
N PHE A 96 6.32 4.88 19.03
CA PHE A 96 5.40 3.75 19.23
C PHE A 96 4.78 3.71 20.63
N ASN A 97 5.21 4.58 21.55
CA ASN A 97 4.59 4.67 22.87
C ASN A 97 3.17 5.25 22.79
N PHE A 98 2.94 6.16 21.83
CA PHE A 98 1.64 6.82 21.63
C PHE A 98 0.93 6.39 20.35
N TYR A 99 1.66 5.86 19.36
CA TYR A 99 1.12 5.54 18.04
C TYR A 99 1.45 4.11 17.62
N SER A 100 0.76 3.63 16.58
CA SER A 100 0.98 2.29 16.01
C SER A 100 1.17 2.40 14.51
N ASN A 101 1.80 1.39 13.90
CA ASN A 101 1.83 1.27 12.44
C ASN A 101 0.42 1.05 11.90
N TRP A 102 0.02 1.83 10.91
CA TRP A 102 -1.23 1.67 10.19
C TRP A 102 -0.97 1.45 8.70
N TYR A 103 -1.84 0.66 8.09
CA TYR A 103 -1.84 0.47 6.64
C TYR A 103 -3.26 0.25 6.13
N ALA A 104 -3.46 0.54 4.86
CA ALA A 104 -4.73 0.36 4.18
C ALA A 104 -4.52 -0.01 2.71
N VAL A 105 -5.48 -0.76 2.17
CA VAL A 105 -5.52 -1.13 0.75
C VAL A 105 -6.94 -1.05 0.21
N GLY A 106 -7.08 -0.59 -1.02
CA GLY A 106 -8.38 -0.44 -1.67
C GLY A 106 -8.28 -0.39 -3.18
N VAL A 107 -9.44 -0.39 -3.84
CA VAL A 107 -9.57 -0.20 -5.29
C VAL A 107 -10.50 0.96 -5.54
N PHE A 108 -10.00 1.94 -6.28
CA PHE A 108 -10.65 3.19 -6.64
C PHE A 108 -10.83 3.28 -8.14
N ASP A 109 -11.66 4.25 -8.54
CA ASP A 109 -11.88 4.60 -9.93
C ASP A 109 -10.64 5.31 -10.51
N MET A 110 -10.49 5.29 -11.84
CA MET A 110 -9.28 5.81 -12.52
C MET A 110 -9.09 7.33 -12.40
N ASP A 111 -10.18 8.06 -12.12
CA ASP A 111 -10.19 9.50 -11.86
C ASP A 111 -9.70 9.86 -10.45
N LYS A 112 -9.54 8.87 -9.55
CA LYS A 112 -9.08 9.12 -8.20
C LYS A 112 -7.62 9.58 -8.18
N ALA A 113 -7.41 10.85 -7.86
CA ALA A 113 -6.07 11.40 -7.68
C ALA A 113 -5.32 10.76 -6.50
N CYS A 114 -4.01 10.64 -6.64
CA CYS A 114 -3.11 10.21 -5.56
C CYS A 114 -2.50 11.46 -4.92
N ASP A 115 -3.14 11.93 -3.85
CA ASP A 115 -2.85 13.21 -3.20
C ASP A 115 -3.12 13.16 -1.69
N GLN A 116 -3.08 14.33 -1.05
CA GLN A 116 -3.39 14.47 0.37
C GLN A 116 -4.83 14.05 0.70
N HIS A 117 -5.79 14.30 -0.20
CA HIS A 117 -7.19 13.91 0.01
C HIS A 117 -7.35 12.40 0.04
N LEU A 118 -6.68 11.67 -0.86
CA LEU A 118 -6.68 10.22 -0.85
C LEU A 118 -6.06 9.67 0.44
N TYR A 119 -4.95 10.26 0.90
CA TYR A 119 -4.37 9.89 2.20
C TYR A 119 -5.37 10.11 3.35
N ASP A 120 -5.98 11.30 3.42
CA ASP A 120 -6.92 11.63 4.50
C ASP A 120 -8.15 10.73 4.48
N GLU A 121 -8.63 10.36 3.28
CA GLU A 121 -9.70 9.39 3.09
C GLU A 121 -9.31 8.02 3.65
N MET A 122 -8.18 7.48 3.19
CA MET A 122 -7.72 6.15 3.62
C MET A 122 -7.33 6.09 5.10
N TYR A 123 -6.85 7.20 5.69
CA TYR A 123 -6.37 7.22 7.07
C TYR A 123 -7.46 7.57 8.09
N ASN A 124 -8.34 8.54 7.78
CA ASN A 124 -9.30 9.08 8.74
C ASN A 124 -10.76 8.74 8.46
N LYS A 125 -11.13 8.40 7.22
CA LYS A 125 -12.54 8.25 6.84
C LYS A 125 -13.02 6.81 6.93
N SER A 126 -14.31 6.62 6.70
CA SER A 126 -15.01 5.33 6.71
C SER A 126 -14.60 4.44 5.55
N GLU A 127 -14.41 3.16 5.84
CA GLU A 127 -13.97 2.11 4.92
C GLU A 127 -15.10 1.71 3.95
N GLN A 128 -15.16 2.36 2.78
CA GLN A 128 -16.12 2.01 1.72
C GLN A 128 -15.44 1.33 0.52
N LYS A 129 -14.37 1.94 -0.01
CA LYS A 129 -13.60 1.46 -1.18
C LYS A 129 -12.23 0.88 -0.80
N PHE A 130 -11.97 0.75 0.51
CA PHE A 130 -10.73 0.26 1.08
C PHE A 130 -10.98 -0.41 2.43
N VAL A 131 -10.00 -1.16 2.91
CA VAL A 131 -9.92 -1.64 4.30
C VAL A 131 -8.67 -1.08 4.96
N ARG A 132 -8.73 -0.80 6.26
CA ARG A 132 -7.61 -0.26 7.05
C ARG A 132 -7.40 -1.07 8.32
N GLY A 133 -6.15 -1.14 8.78
CA GLY A 133 -5.83 -1.80 10.04
C GLY A 133 -4.46 -1.45 10.60
N LYS A 134 -4.24 -1.87 11.85
CA LYS A 134 -2.94 -1.79 12.52
C LYS A 134 -2.04 -2.93 12.06
N ALA A 135 -0.72 -2.73 12.02
CA ALA A 135 0.23 -3.78 11.68
C ALA A 135 0.18 -4.99 12.63
N LYS A 136 -0.10 -4.76 13.92
CA LYS A 136 -0.32 -5.81 14.92
C LYS A 136 -1.59 -6.65 14.69
N GLY A 137 -2.43 -6.25 13.73
CA GLY A 137 -3.71 -6.88 13.43
C GLY A 137 -3.61 -8.04 12.41
N PRO A 138 -4.77 -8.61 12.02
CA PRO A 138 -4.82 -9.59 10.95
C PRO A 138 -4.39 -8.99 9.60
N SER A 139 -4.12 -9.86 8.64
CA SER A 139 -3.92 -9.43 7.26
C SER A 139 -5.16 -8.73 6.72
N LEU A 140 -4.95 -7.63 6.00
CA LEU A 140 -6.03 -6.92 5.33
C LEU A 140 -6.37 -7.62 4.01
N THR A 141 -7.66 -7.77 3.74
CA THR A 141 -8.15 -8.32 2.47
C THR A 141 -9.30 -7.44 1.95
N TYR A 142 -9.03 -6.68 0.90
CA TYR A 142 -10.06 -5.97 0.15
C TYR A 142 -10.52 -6.80 -1.04
N ARG A 143 -11.85 -6.98 -1.19
CA ARG A 143 -12.46 -7.74 -2.29
C ARG A 143 -13.15 -6.78 -3.25
N GLY A 144 -12.46 -6.42 -4.33
CA GLY A 144 -13.05 -5.68 -5.44
C GLY A 144 -13.79 -6.59 -6.42
N ALA A 145 -14.47 -5.98 -7.40
CA ALA A 145 -15.23 -6.70 -8.41
C ALA A 145 -14.38 -7.67 -9.24
N TYR A 146 -13.18 -7.23 -9.66
CA TYR A 146 -12.31 -7.99 -10.57
C TYR A 146 -11.07 -8.57 -9.87
N ILE A 147 -10.64 -7.93 -8.78
CA ILE A 147 -9.42 -8.32 -8.06
C ILE A 147 -9.66 -8.36 -6.56
N THR A 148 -8.91 -9.23 -5.89
CA THR A 148 -8.76 -9.21 -4.44
C THR A 148 -7.34 -8.73 -4.11
N VAL A 149 -7.23 -7.71 -3.27
CA VAL A 149 -5.96 -7.17 -2.79
C VAL A 149 -5.78 -7.61 -1.34
N ARG A 150 -4.64 -8.22 -1.04
CA ARG A 150 -4.25 -8.60 0.32
C ARG A 150 -3.02 -7.85 0.74
N ALA A 151 -2.98 -7.42 1.99
CA ALA A 151 -1.82 -6.78 2.56
C ALA A 151 -1.51 -7.27 3.96
N THR A 152 -0.22 -7.27 4.30
CA THR A 152 0.29 -7.55 5.65
C THR A 152 1.43 -6.60 5.95
N MET A 153 1.52 -6.14 7.19
CA MET A 153 2.58 -5.25 7.64
C MET A 153 3.14 -5.76 8.97
N SER A 154 4.47 -5.73 9.14
CA SER A 154 5.07 -6.00 10.46
C SER A 154 4.98 -4.77 11.38
N ASP A 155 4.86 -5.02 12.68
CA ASP A 155 4.73 -3.96 13.70
C ASP A 155 6.09 -3.62 14.31
N THR A 156 6.95 -2.97 13.52
CA THR A 156 8.29 -2.52 13.95
C THR A 156 8.60 -1.14 13.38
N TYR A 157 9.72 -0.53 13.81
CA TYR A 157 10.24 0.71 13.21
C TYR A 157 10.73 0.52 11.77
N GLN A 158 11.08 -0.70 11.37
CA GLN A 158 11.46 -1.04 9.99
C GLN A 158 10.46 -2.03 9.40
N PRO A 159 9.21 -1.60 9.16
CA PRO A 159 8.17 -2.53 8.77
C PRO A 159 8.33 -2.98 7.32
N ILE A 160 7.92 -4.22 7.08
CA ILE A 160 7.79 -4.77 5.73
C ILE A 160 6.29 -4.85 5.44
N LEU A 161 5.84 -4.03 4.50
CA LEU A 161 4.50 -4.05 3.94
C LEU A 161 4.49 -4.94 2.69
N LYS A 162 3.86 -6.10 2.77
CA LYS A 162 3.64 -6.97 1.61
C LYS A 162 2.24 -6.75 1.08
N VAL A 163 2.13 -6.50 -0.23
CA VAL A 163 0.88 -6.35 -0.96
C VAL A 163 0.84 -7.39 -2.06
N SER A 164 -0.23 -8.16 -2.12
CA SER A 164 -0.43 -9.17 -3.16
C SER A 164 -1.81 -9.00 -3.79
N LYS A 165 -1.87 -9.22 -5.10
CA LYS A 165 -3.15 -9.28 -5.83
C LYS A 165 -3.42 -10.69 -6.32
N VAL A 166 -4.69 -11.06 -6.29
CA VAL A 166 -5.19 -12.27 -6.94
C VAL A 166 -6.45 -11.91 -7.73
N LEU A 167 -6.67 -12.58 -8.86
CA LEU A 167 -7.93 -12.50 -9.58
C LEU A 167 -9.07 -12.87 -8.62
N SER A 168 -10.13 -12.08 -8.59
CA SER A 168 -11.33 -12.50 -7.90
C SER A 168 -11.90 -13.71 -8.64
N PRO A 169 -12.21 -14.82 -7.95
CA PRO A 169 -12.92 -15.92 -8.60
C PRO A 169 -14.22 -15.36 -9.19
N MET A 170 -14.47 -15.63 -10.49
CA MET A 170 -15.72 -15.22 -11.14
C MET A 170 -16.88 -15.68 -10.25
N ARG A 171 -17.68 -14.72 -9.77
CA ARG A 171 -18.98 -15.06 -9.18
C ARG A 171 -19.81 -15.65 -10.31
N VAL A 172 -19.92 -16.97 -10.35
CA VAL A 172 -20.92 -17.64 -11.18
C VAL A 172 -22.27 -17.21 -10.60
N PHE A 173 -22.86 -16.15 -11.16
CA PHE A 173 -24.27 -15.90 -10.99
C PHE A 173 -24.97 -17.02 -11.73
N LEU A 174 -25.39 -18.05 -11.00
CA LEU A 174 -26.44 -18.95 -11.46
C LEU A 174 -27.68 -18.07 -11.70
N ARG A 175 -27.84 -17.56 -12.93
CA ARG A 175 -29.14 -17.06 -13.39
C ARG A 175 -30.06 -18.26 -13.37
N GLY A 176 -30.88 -18.36 -12.33
CA GLY A 176 -31.98 -19.30 -12.26
C GLY A 176 -32.91 -19.04 -13.43
N SER A 177 -32.80 -19.87 -14.47
CA SER A 177 -33.86 -20.03 -15.45
C SER A 177 -34.95 -20.88 -14.79
N LEU A 178 -35.93 -20.23 -14.16
CA LEU A 178 -37.21 -20.86 -13.88
C LEU A 178 -38.15 -20.52 -15.04
N THR A 179 -37.97 -21.26 -16.13
CA THR A 179 -39.09 -21.66 -16.98
C THR A 179 -39.96 -22.62 -16.18
N HIS A 180 -41.20 -22.26 -15.88
CA HIS A 180 -42.25 -23.24 -15.62
C HIS A 180 -43.60 -22.72 -16.13
N TYR A 181 -44.05 -23.42 -17.18
CA TYR A 181 -45.41 -23.72 -17.66
C TYR A 181 -46.53 -22.68 -17.52
#